data_AF-A0A9D2DHB0-F1
#
_entry.id   AF-A0A9D2DHB0-F1
#
_cell.length_a   1.000
_cell.length_b   1.000
_cell.length_c   1.000
_cell.angle_alpha   90.00
_cell.angle_beta   90.00
_cell.angle_gamma   90.00
#
_symmetry.space_group_name_H-M   'P 1'
#
loop_
_entity.id
_entity.type
_entity.pdbx_description
1 polymer ?
#
loop_
_entity_poly.entity_id
_entity_poly.type
_entity_poly.pdbx_seq_one_letter_code
_entity_poly.pdbx_strand_id
1 'polypeptide(L)'
;MITTKIYEDKSNNMVAVVFEDGQCANYISCPEMAAFGADSFIEEARQGFPEAPLYEFDIMVGLTMEEAAAREERESNLIAQIADSVTIYPLRMSQENQEFFQIELGDDVWQELMESASDSDGVELEL
;
A
#
# COMPACT_ATOMS: atom_id res chain seq x y z
N MET A 1 -16.66 -5.26 1.48
CA MET A 1 -15.74 -4.85 0.38
C MET A 1 -14.43 -4.42 1.03
N ILE A 2 -13.31 -4.98 0.57
CA ILE A 2 -11.98 -4.65 1.10
C ILE A 2 -11.32 -3.60 0.21
N THR A 3 -10.71 -2.60 0.83
CA THR A 3 -9.82 -1.67 0.15
C THR A 3 -8.55 -1.54 0.96
N THR A 4 -7.42 -1.76 0.32
CA THR A 4 -6.11 -1.60 0.93
C THR A 4 -5.41 -0.42 0.30
N LYS A 5 -5.04 0.56 1.12
CA LYS A 5 -4.25 1.70 0.70
C LYS A 5 -2.81 1.50 1.17
N ILE A 6 -1.87 1.63 0.25
CA ILE A 6 -0.44 1.58 0.56
C ILE A 6 0.11 3.00 0.52
N TYR A 7 0.73 3.39 1.62
CA TYR A 7 1.37 4.67 1.82
C TYR A 7 2.88 4.51 1.90
N GLU A 8 3.59 5.56 1.50
CA GLU A 8 5.01 5.75 1.78
C GLU A 8 5.18 6.88 2.79
N ASP A 9 5.80 6.56 3.93
CA ASP A 9 6.07 7.53 5.00
C ASP A 9 7.26 8.44 4.66
N LYS A 10 7.52 9.44 5.52
CA LYS A 10 8.65 10.39 5.32
C LYS A 10 10.03 9.76 5.41
N SER A 11 10.13 8.53 5.88
CA SER A 11 11.35 7.74 5.95
C SER A 11 11.44 6.74 4.78
N ASN A 12 10.53 6.85 3.80
CA ASN A 12 10.35 5.99 2.63
C ASN A 12 9.85 4.56 2.96
N ASN A 13 9.39 4.30 4.18
CA ASN A 13 8.85 2.98 4.53
C ASN A 13 7.43 2.82 3.97
N MET A 14 7.09 1.60 3.56
CA MET A 14 5.72 1.27 3.18
C MET A 14 4.85 1.00 4.40
N VAL A 15 3.60 1.45 4.33
CA VAL A 15 2.57 1.23 5.33
C VAL A 15 1.27 0.86 4.63
N ALA A 16 0.58 -0.19 5.08
CA ALA A 16 -0.74 -0.53 4.57
C ALA A 16 -1.84 -0.17 5.58
N VAL A 17 -2.91 0.45 5.08
CA VAL A 17 -4.15 0.65 5.81
C VAL A 17 -5.24 -0.15 5.11
N VAL A 18 -5.82 -1.10 5.82
CA VAL A 18 -6.86 -1.99 5.33
C VAL A 18 -8.21 -1.46 5.79
N PHE A 19 -9.14 -1.32 4.85
CA PHE A 19 -10.51 -0.94 5.12
C PHE A 19 -11.45 -2.08 4.74
N GLU A 20 -12.37 -2.43 5.64
CA GLU A 20 -13.48 -3.35 5.37
C GLU A 20 -14.80 -2.59 5.52
N ASP A 21 -15.60 -2.56 4.46
CA ASP A 21 -16.88 -1.82 4.41
C ASP A 21 -16.75 -0.34 4.82
N GLY A 22 -15.61 0.26 4.45
CA GLY A 22 -15.29 1.68 4.73
C GLY A 22 -14.79 1.96 6.15
N GLN A 23 -14.65 0.92 6.99
CA GLN A 23 -14.08 1.04 8.33
C GLN A 23 -12.64 0.54 8.34
N CYS A 24 -11.75 1.23 9.07
CA CYS A 24 -10.38 0.76 9.25
C CYS A 24 -10.41 -0.60 9.95
N ALA A 25 -9.92 -1.63 9.28
CA ALA A 25 -9.87 -3.01 9.77
C ALA A 25 -8.47 -3.39 10.25
N ASN A 26 -7.41 -2.83 9.64
CA ASN A 26 -6.04 -3.02 10.09
C ASN A 26 -5.08 -1.88 9.67
N TYR A 27 -3.97 -1.76 10.40
CA TYR A 27 -2.82 -0.92 10.08
C TYR A 27 -1.55 -1.77 10.15
N ILE A 28 -0.72 -1.75 9.10
CA ILE A 28 0.46 -2.62 8.96
C ILE A 28 1.66 -1.76 8.58
N SER A 29 2.65 -1.63 9.49
CA SER A 29 3.79 -0.71 9.34
C SER A 29 4.92 -1.18 8.42
N CYS A 30 4.87 -2.43 7.95
CA CYS A 30 5.82 -3.04 7.00
C CYS A 30 5.10 -4.13 6.18
N PRO A 31 4.15 -3.79 5.30
CA PRO A 31 3.32 -4.76 4.59
C PRO A 31 4.15 -5.72 3.70
N GLU A 32 5.31 -5.30 3.22
CA GLU A 32 6.26 -6.14 2.47
C GLU A 32 6.78 -7.32 3.29
N MET A 33 6.87 -7.18 4.62
CA MET A 33 7.21 -8.29 5.51
C MET A 33 6.03 -9.23 5.73
N ALA A 34 4.81 -8.70 5.76
CA ALA A 34 3.60 -9.51 5.91
C ALA A 34 3.35 -10.38 4.66
N ALA A 35 3.65 -9.86 3.46
CA ALA A 35 3.52 -10.58 2.21
C ALA A 35 4.79 -11.35 1.77
N PHE A 36 5.85 -11.40 2.60
CA PHE A 36 7.14 -12.00 2.20
C PHE A 36 7.03 -13.48 1.77
N GLY A 37 6.07 -14.22 2.34
CA GLY A 37 5.82 -15.63 2.00
C GLY A 37 4.77 -15.84 0.90
N ALA A 38 4.17 -14.78 0.37
CA ALA A 38 3.11 -14.85 -0.61
C ALA A 38 3.65 -14.87 -2.04
N ASP A 39 2.81 -15.33 -2.97
CA ASP A 39 3.16 -15.37 -4.40
C ASP A 39 3.09 -13.97 -5.05
N SER A 40 2.29 -13.04 -4.51
CA SER A 40 2.15 -11.67 -4.99
C SER A 40 1.77 -10.73 -3.84
N PHE A 41 2.47 -9.61 -3.73
CA PHE A 41 2.15 -8.54 -2.80
C PHE A 41 0.78 -7.91 -3.09
N ILE A 42 0.45 -7.71 -4.37
CA ILE A 42 -0.81 -7.06 -4.77
C ILE A 42 -2.01 -7.94 -4.42
N GLU A 43 -1.91 -9.26 -4.64
CA GLU A 43 -3.00 -10.19 -4.30
C GLU A 43 -3.17 -10.37 -2.79
N GLU A 44 -2.10 -10.30 -2.00
CA GLU A 44 -2.20 -10.20 -0.53
C GLU A 44 -2.90 -8.92 -0.09
N ALA A 45 -2.51 -7.78 -0.67
CA ALA A 45 -3.15 -6.49 -0.39
C ALA A 45 -4.64 -6.51 -0.77
N ARG A 46 -5.03 -7.19 -1.86
CA ARG A 46 -6.42 -7.35 -2.29
C ARG A 46 -7.26 -8.12 -1.27
N GLN A 47 -6.64 -9.07 -0.57
CA GLN A 47 -7.25 -9.83 0.52
C GLN A 47 -7.16 -9.12 1.88
N GLY A 48 -6.50 -7.96 1.95
CA GLY A 48 -6.31 -7.21 3.19
C GLY A 48 -5.23 -7.79 4.10
N PHE A 49 -4.25 -8.51 3.54
CA PHE A 49 -3.19 -9.21 4.27
C PHE A 49 -3.72 -10.16 5.35
N PRO A 50 -4.39 -11.27 4.98
CA PRO A 50 -5.07 -12.17 5.93
C PRO A 50 -4.14 -12.76 7.00
N GLU A 51 -2.85 -12.92 6.68
CA GLU A 51 -1.83 -13.45 7.59
C GLU A 51 -1.11 -12.36 8.41
N ALA A 52 -1.38 -11.07 8.15
CA ALA A 52 -0.82 -10.00 8.95
C ALA A 52 -1.46 -9.97 10.35
N PRO A 53 -0.67 -9.84 11.42
CA PRO A 53 -1.20 -9.56 12.74
C PRO A 53 -2.09 -8.32 12.73
N LEU A 54 -3.19 -8.35 13.49
CA LEU A 54 -3.97 -7.14 13.74
C LEU A 54 -3.13 -6.15 14.52
N TYR A 55 -3.29 -4.87 14.22
CA TYR A 55 -2.64 -3.80 14.96
C TYR A 55 -3.01 -3.87 16.45
N GLU A 56 -2.03 -4.18 17.28
CA GLU A 56 -2.15 -4.04 18.72
C GLU A 56 -1.72 -2.62 19.11
N PHE A 57 -2.50 -1.96 19.95
CA PHE A 57 -2.14 -0.64 20.49
C PHE A 57 -0.77 -0.72 21.19
N ASP A 58 0.27 -0.20 20.54
CA ASP A 58 1.59 -0.12 21.12
C ASP A 58 1.67 1.13 22.00
N ILE A 59 1.78 0.91 23.31
CA ILE A 59 1.93 1.97 24.32
C ILE A 59 3.13 2.90 24.06
N MET A 60 4.13 2.47 23.28
CA MET A 60 5.30 3.25 22.89
C MET A 60 5.02 4.18 21.70
N VAL A 61 4.10 3.80 20.81
CA VAL A 61 3.64 4.61 19.66
C VAL A 61 2.51 5.55 20.09
N GLY A 62 1.65 5.08 21.01
CA GLY A 62 0.63 5.89 21.68
C GLY A 62 -0.55 6.28 20.80
N LEU A 63 -0.77 5.59 19.68
CA LEU A 63 -1.88 5.83 18.76
C LEU A 63 -2.74 4.56 18.65
N THR A 64 -4.05 4.76 18.60
CA THR A 64 -5.00 3.73 18.13
C THR A 64 -4.78 3.43 16.65
N MET A 65 -5.29 2.29 16.19
CA MET A 65 -5.23 1.91 14.78
C MET A 65 -5.82 3.00 13.89
N GLU A 66 -6.96 3.57 14.29
CA GLU A 66 -7.64 4.63 13.55
C GLU A 66 -6.83 5.92 13.54
N GLU A 67 -6.16 6.27 14.64
CA GLU A 67 -5.28 7.44 14.70
C GLU A 67 -4.01 7.25 13.88
N ALA A 68 -3.43 6.05 13.85
CA ALA A 68 -2.30 5.71 13.01
C ALA A 68 -2.69 5.79 11.53
N ALA A 69 -3.80 5.16 11.13
CA ALA A 69 -4.35 5.24 9.78
C ALA A 69 -4.63 6.69 9.35
N ALA A 70 -5.32 7.47 10.20
CA ALA A 70 -5.63 8.87 9.91
C ALA A 70 -4.37 9.75 9.83
N ARG A 71 -3.30 9.39 10.55
CA ARG A 71 -2.02 10.07 10.45
C ARG A 71 -1.37 9.81 9.09
N GLU A 72 -1.36 8.57 8.61
CA GLU A 72 -0.80 8.26 7.29
C GLU A 72 -1.55 8.98 6.17
N GLU A 73 -2.90 9.03 6.23
CA GLU A 73 -3.69 9.77 5.24
C GLU A 73 -3.30 11.27 5.16
N ARG A 74 -2.79 11.84 6.26
CA ARG A 74 -2.42 13.25 6.37
C ARG A 74 -0.95 13.52 6.07
N GLU A 75 -0.06 12.61 6.46
CA GLU A 75 1.39 12.87 6.53
C GLU A 75 2.20 12.12 5.47
N SER A 76 1.63 11.08 4.87
CA SER A 76 2.33 10.13 3.98
C SER A 76 1.79 10.17 2.56
N ASN A 77 2.56 9.66 1.61
CA ASN A 77 2.17 9.65 0.20
C ASN A 77 1.37 8.39 -0.11
N LEU A 78 0.14 8.50 -0.62
CA LEU A 78 -0.57 7.34 -1.15
C LEU A 78 0.12 6.88 -2.44
N ILE A 79 0.70 5.68 -2.43
CA ILE A 79 1.47 5.11 -3.54
C ILE A 79 0.76 3.96 -4.25
N ALA A 80 -0.19 3.28 -3.60
CA ALA A 80 -1.09 2.33 -4.25
C ALA A 80 -2.45 2.26 -3.56
N GLN A 81 -3.50 1.97 -4.32
CA GLN A 81 -4.83 1.65 -3.82
C GLN A 81 -5.32 0.38 -4.49
N ILE A 82 -5.62 -0.64 -3.69
CA ILE A 82 -6.03 -1.97 -4.14
C ILE A 82 -7.47 -2.18 -3.67
N ALA A 83 -8.39 -2.31 -4.63
CA ALA A 83 -9.79 -2.64 -4.41
C ALA A 83 -10.25 -3.60 -5.53
N ASP A 84 -11.43 -3.38 -6.10
CA ASP A 84 -11.87 -4.10 -7.31
C ASP A 84 -10.91 -3.83 -8.49
N SER A 85 -10.36 -2.62 -8.57
CA SER A 85 -9.25 -2.27 -9.46
C SER A 85 -8.02 -1.83 -8.65
N VAL A 86 -6.86 -1.88 -9.31
CA VAL A 86 -5.56 -1.51 -8.72
C VAL A 86 -5.13 -0.17 -9.30
N THR A 87 -4.89 0.82 -8.46
CA THR A 87 -4.35 2.12 -8.87
C THR A 87 -2.97 2.30 -8.26
N ILE A 88 -1.96 2.55 -9.10
CA ILE A 88 -0.58 2.76 -8.67
C ILE A 88 -0.17 4.21 -8.95
N TYR A 89 0.54 4.85 -8.02
CA TYR A 89 1.03 6.22 -8.13
C TYR A 89 2.56 6.25 -8.16
N PRO A 90 3.18 5.81 -9.28
CA PRO A 90 4.62 5.56 -9.33
C PRO A 90 5.47 6.81 -9.09
N LEU A 91 5.01 7.97 -9.55
CA LEU A 91 5.75 9.23 -9.42
C LEU A 91 5.70 9.81 -7.99
N ARG A 92 4.87 9.23 -7.10
CA ARG A 92 4.85 9.56 -5.67
C ARG A 92 5.79 8.70 -4.85
N MET A 93 6.29 7.60 -5.42
CA MET A 93 7.16 6.65 -4.74
C MET A 93 8.61 7.12 -4.74
N SER A 94 9.35 6.81 -3.68
CA SER A 94 10.82 6.81 -3.76
C SER A 94 11.33 5.75 -4.73
N GLN A 95 12.62 5.87 -5.09
CA GLN A 95 13.28 4.91 -5.99
C GLN A 95 13.21 3.47 -5.44
N GLU A 96 13.35 3.28 -4.13
CA GLU A 96 13.29 1.95 -3.51
C GLU A 96 11.92 1.30 -3.72
N ASN A 97 10.84 2.04 -3.49
CA ASN A 97 9.49 1.51 -3.70
C ASN A 97 9.14 1.37 -5.19
N GLN A 98 9.69 2.21 -6.08
CA GLN A 98 9.58 1.99 -7.52
C GLN A 98 10.24 0.67 -7.94
N GLU A 99 11.44 0.38 -7.44
CA GLU A 99 12.13 -0.88 -7.71
C GLU A 99 11.34 -2.08 -7.17
N PHE A 100 10.74 -1.96 -5.98
CA PHE A 100 9.85 -2.99 -5.42
C PHE A 100 8.64 -3.27 -6.32
N PHE A 101 7.89 -2.24 -6.71
CA PHE A 101 6.70 -2.41 -7.55
C PHE A 101 7.04 -2.84 -8.99
N GLN A 102 8.20 -2.44 -9.52
CA GLN A 102 8.69 -2.93 -10.80
C GLN A 102 8.94 -4.45 -10.77
N ILE A 103 9.53 -4.97 -9.69
CA ILE A 103 9.75 -6.41 -9.53
C ILE A 103 8.41 -7.15 -9.40
N GLU A 104 7.48 -6.62 -8.60
CA GLU A 104 6.16 -7.21 -8.38
C GLU A 104 5.31 -7.27 -9.66
N LEU A 105 5.30 -6.19 -10.45
CA LEU A 105 4.49 -6.08 -11.67
C LEU A 105 5.17 -6.69 -12.90
N GLY A 106 6.50 -6.77 -12.89
CA GLY A 106 7.31 -7.11 -14.05
C GLY A 106 7.61 -5.90 -14.95
N ASP A 107 8.73 -5.98 -15.67
CA ASP A 107 9.28 -4.87 -16.46
C ASP A 107 8.31 -4.33 -17.53
N ASP A 108 7.57 -5.22 -18.21
CA ASP A 108 6.66 -4.83 -19.30
C ASP A 108 5.50 -3.98 -18.76
N VAL A 109 4.82 -4.47 -17.71
CA VAL A 109 3.69 -3.76 -17.07
C VAL A 109 4.17 -2.45 -16.43
N TRP A 110 5.35 -2.47 -15.80
CA TRP A 110 5.93 -1.28 -15.20
C TRP A 110 6.23 -0.19 -16.23
N GLN A 111 6.77 -0.56 -17.40
CA GLN A 111 7.04 0.40 -18.47
C GLN A 111 5.76 1.05 -19.00
N GLU A 112 4.71 0.26 -19.28
CA GLU A 112 3.41 0.79 -19.75
C GLU A 112 2.79 1.75 -18.73
N LEU A 113 2.89 1.40 -17.44
CA LEU A 113 2.45 2.23 -16.34
C LEU A 113 3.24 3.55 -16.27
N MET A 114 4.56 3.51 -16.44
CA MET A 114 5.41 4.72 -16.42
C MET A 114 5.18 5.62 -17.63
N GLU A 115 4.87 5.07 -18.80
CA GLU A 115 4.49 5.86 -19.99
C GLU A 115 3.15 6.59 -19.81
N SER A 116 2.26 6.00 -18.99
CA SER A 116 0.94 6.55 -18.69
C SER A 116 0.93 7.51 -17.49
N ALA A 117 1.94 7.43 -16.62
CA ALA A 117 2.00 8.22 -15.40
C ALA A 117 2.28 9.71 -15.70
N SER A 118 1.44 10.60 -15.15
CA SER A 118 1.63 12.05 -15.25
C SER A 118 1.61 12.71 -13.88
N ASP A 119 2.64 13.49 -13.57
CA ASP A 119 2.85 14.24 -12.32
C ASP A 119 2.63 13.43 -11.05
N SER A 120 1.39 13.37 -10.57
CA SER A 120 0.99 12.70 -9.33
C SER A 120 -0.30 11.88 -9.47
N ASP A 121 -0.83 11.74 -10.69
CA ASP A 121 -2.04 10.96 -10.93
C ASP A 121 -1.75 9.46 -10.83
N GLY A 122 -2.77 8.72 -10.42
CA GLY A 122 -2.70 7.27 -10.33
C GLY A 122 -3.01 6.65 -11.69
N VAL A 123 -2.30 5.57 -12.02
CA VAL A 123 -2.58 4.74 -13.20
C VAL A 123 -3.37 3.52 -12.73
N GLU A 124 -4.57 3.34 -13.29
CA GLU A 124 -5.39 2.16 -13.04
C GLU A 124 -4.88 0.99 -13.89
N LEU A 125 -4.68 -0.16 -13.27
CA LEU A 125 -4.23 -1.39 -13.88
C LEU A 125 -5.37 -2.42 -13.89
N GLU A 126 -5.48 -3.13 -15.02
CA GLU A 126 -6.30 -4.33 -15.13
C GLU A 126 -5.40 -5.55 -14.83
N LEU A 127 -5.39 -5.98 -13.56
CA LEU A 127 -4.65 -7.14 -13.03
C LEU A 127 -5.60 -8.28 -12.68
#